data_AF-A0A486W0C4-F1
#
_entry.id   AF-A0A486W0C4-F1
#
_cell.length_a   1.000
_cell.length_b   1.000
_cell.length_c   1.000
_cell.angle_alpha   90.00
_cell.angle_beta   90.00
_cell.angle_gamma   90.00
#
_symmetry.space_group_name_H-M   'P 1'
#
loop_
_entity.id
_entity.type
_entity.pdbx_description
1 polymer ?
#
loop_
_entity_poly.entity_id
_entity_poly.type
_entity_poly.pdbx_seq_one_letter_code
_entity_poly.pdbx_strand_id
1 'polypeptide(L)'
;MRIKNLVHTSWQTASTSLESRVVISAREVFDVFCEYGETTCHPAENGSYVICIRDTCNVHIDNYYGLHGWGFQGHHGIKGLYGNRNTFNRVDFHSFGYDVFFKDLTVKGRQINLQGGNEWSIEKLRLYITRTSGDAVEYFLNYAIGMRQDYASDCDGILNIDGVTVMWDRGLPAWYNTTRSFDLVRIIDSANSLDQGIDSKLPPTITIRNIVFDLAGIQTGRPNDNFEFCAVTALRSQFTDYAVTGRKTLLPDNITVDGMTAINVQPIQNAVMCGIKLPADLYQNTVGSRNKKGSDGTNARITLRNLHSVINNPSIELAAAQTVDIPGDAANWTTDYLNSDYSWIPRITLDNCIPAIIHTPGAKAVVDIHGGKLARVYTNGNGNRCRVTSADIELIPDASGVTYFAADKTLVTGCSWLNPASGATYPGTLRGSGNEMIGESAKAPNLPAKAFIEE
;
A
#
# COMPACT_ATOMS: atom_id res chain seq x y z
N MET A 1 17.08 26.02 19.81
CA MET A 1 16.27 25.76 21.04
C MET A 1 16.50 24.32 21.51
N ARG A 2 16.61 24.07 22.82
CA ARG A 2 16.71 22.68 23.35
C ARG A 2 15.73 22.48 24.50
N ILE A 3 14.85 21.51 24.37
CA ILE A 3 13.85 21.09 25.37
C ILE A 3 14.21 19.65 25.77
N LYS A 4 14.34 19.40 27.07
CA LYS A 4 14.68 18.08 27.60
C LYS A 4 13.79 17.70 28.77
N ASN A 5 13.55 16.40 28.93
CA ASN A 5 12.88 15.83 30.11
C ASN A 5 11.50 16.47 30.37
N LEU A 6 10.79 16.86 29.30
CA LEU A 6 9.46 17.44 29.43
C LEU A 6 8.49 16.32 29.75
N VAL A 7 8.04 16.26 31.00
CA VAL A 7 6.99 15.34 31.45
C VAL A 7 5.71 16.14 31.66
N HIS A 8 4.65 15.78 30.94
CA HIS A 8 3.36 16.44 31.04
C HIS A 8 2.24 15.46 31.44
N THR A 9 1.72 15.60 32.66
CA THR A 9 0.75 14.64 33.26
C THR A 9 -0.64 15.23 33.53
N SER A 10 -0.81 16.56 33.55
CA SER A 10 -1.98 17.22 34.17
C SER A 10 -3.07 17.77 33.22
N TRP A 11 -3.16 17.34 31.95
CA TRP A 11 -4.14 17.88 30.99
C TRP A 11 -5.44 17.06 30.89
N GLN A 12 -5.74 16.29 31.93
CA GLN A 12 -7.02 15.59 32.04
C GLN A 12 -8.15 16.59 32.33
N THR A 13 -8.99 16.85 31.34
CA THR A 13 -10.39 17.17 31.63
C THR A 13 -11.26 16.41 30.64
N ALA A 14 -12.04 15.44 31.14
CA ALA A 14 -13.00 14.65 30.38
C ALA A 14 -14.12 15.50 29.72
N SER A 15 -14.09 16.82 29.88
CA SER A 15 -15.13 17.78 29.47
C SER A 15 -14.66 18.82 28.46
N THR A 16 -13.36 18.88 28.09
CA THR A 16 -12.84 19.94 27.22
C THR A 16 -12.15 19.35 26.00
N SER A 17 -12.58 19.79 24.82
CA SER A 17 -11.90 19.52 23.55
C SER A 17 -10.40 19.89 23.66
N LEU A 18 -9.54 18.92 23.33
CA LEU A 18 -8.08 19.05 23.28
C LEU A 18 -7.55 18.94 21.84
N GLU A 19 -8.42 18.82 20.84
CA GLU A 19 -8.08 18.79 19.42
C GLU A 19 -7.17 19.98 19.09
N SER A 20 -6.08 19.69 18.38
CA SER A 20 -5.09 20.68 17.93
C SER A 20 -4.33 21.45 19.01
N ARG A 21 -4.37 21.05 20.29
CA ARG A 21 -3.52 21.66 21.32
C ARG A 21 -2.03 21.38 21.11
N VAL A 22 -1.25 22.39 21.46
CA VAL A 22 0.21 22.40 21.30
C VAL A 22 0.83 22.76 22.65
N VAL A 23 1.74 21.91 23.11
CA VAL A 23 2.56 22.11 24.31
C VAL A 23 3.93 22.65 23.92
N ILE A 24 4.50 22.11 22.84
CA ILE A 24 5.77 22.55 22.26
C ILE A 24 5.47 23.19 20.91
N SER A 25 5.76 24.48 20.80
CA SER A 25 5.67 25.22 19.55
C SER A 25 7.02 25.86 19.23
N ALA A 26 7.45 25.75 17.97
CA ALA A 26 8.57 26.52 17.45
C ALA A 26 8.21 27.05 16.07
N ARG A 27 8.58 28.30 15.80
CA ARG A 27 8.29 28.97 14.53
C ARG A 27 9.46 29.85 14.11
N GLU A 28 9.84 29.80 12.83
CA GLU A 28 10.87 30.69 12.25
C GLU A 28 12.21 30.58 12.97
N VAL A 29 12.60 29.36 13.35
CA VAL A 29 13.85 29.08 14.05
C VAL A 29 14.71 28.07 13.31
N PHE A 30 15.99 28.05 13.67
CA PHE A 30 16.92 26.98 13.32
C PHE A 30 17.27 26.19 14.58
N ASP A 31 17.57 24.91 14.39
CA ASP A 31 18.13 24.02 15.41
C ASP A 31 17.19 23.84 16.61
N VAL A 32 16.16 23.00 16.45
CA VAL A 32 15.22 22.64 17.51
C VAL A 32 15.51 21.21 17.97
N PHE A 33 15.80 21.02 19.25
CA PHE A 33 16.05 19.70 19.83
C PHE A 33 15.05 19.43 20.95
N CYS A 34 14.22 18.39 20.81
CA CYS A 34 13.30 17.90 21.82
C CYS A 34 13.73 16.49 22.23
N GLU A 35 14.15 16.29 23.47
CA GLU A 35 14.70 15.00 23.92
C GLU A 35 14.01 14.52 25.21
N TYR A 36 13.76 13.21 25.31
CA TYR A 36 13.25 12.55 26.52
C TYR A 36 11.94 13.18 27.03
N GLY A 37 10.98 13.37 26.14
CA GLY A 37 9.67 13.91 26.52
C GLY A 37 8.64 12.81 26.73
N GLU A 38 7.68 13.07 27.62
CA GLU A 38 6.57 12.18 27.90
C GLU A 38 5.29 12.99 28.10
N THR A 39 4.21 12.53 27.49
CA THR A 39 2.86 12.99 27.80
C THR A 39 1.95 11.78 28.02
N THR A 40 1.32 11.74 29.20
CA THR A 40 0.42 10.66 29.64
C THR A 40 -1.04 11.12 29.74
N CYS A 41 -1.34 12.32 29.23
CA CYS A 41 -2.69 12.86 29.23
C CYS A 41 -3.60 12.08 28.27
N HIS A 42 -4.85 11.84 28.68
CA HIS A 42 -5.89 11.27 27.83
C HIS A 42 -6.86 12.37 27.33
N PRO A 43 -6.85 12.73 26.05
CA PRO A 43 -7.84 13.63 25.47
C PRO A 43 -9.22 12.95 25.41
N ALA A 44 -10.26 13.77 25.53
CA ALA A 44 -11.66 13.31 25.45
C ALA A 44 -12.12 13.00 24.02
N GLU A 45 -11.32 13.37 23.01
CA GLU A 45 -11.62 13.20 21.58
C GLU A 45 -10.37 12.73 20.82
N ASN A 46 -10.41 12.85 19.49
CA ASN A 46 -9.48 12.39 18.44
C ASN A 46 -7.96 12.63 18.60
N GLY A 47 -7.46 13.06 19.76
CA GLY A 47 -6.06 13.39 19.98
C GLY A 47 -5.70 14.81 19.54
N SER A 48 -4.42 15.12 19.66
CA SER A 48 -3.85 16.45 19.67
C SER A 48 -2.39 16.40 19.22
N TYR A 49 -1.81 17.54 18.84
CA TYR A 49 -0.51 17.53 18.17
C TYR A 49 0.68 17.50 19.13
N VAL A 50 0.56 17.94 20.39
CA VAL A 50 1.68 18.18 21.34
C VAL A 50 2.76 19.11 20.81
N ILE A 51 3.47 18.66 19.77
CA ILE A 51 4.59 19.29 19.12
C ILE A 51 4.07 19.82 17.78
N CYS A 52 4.09 21.13 17.64
CA CYS A 52 3.77 21.80 16.38
C CYS A 52 4.96 22.66 15.98
N ILE A 53 5.60 22.33 14.87
CA ILE A 53 6.76 23.06 14.38
C ILE A 53 6.42 23.72 13.05
N ARG A 54 6.85 24.97 12.87
CA ARG A 54 6.50 25.79 11.71
C ARG A 54 7.69 26.56 11.16
N ASP A 55 7.79 26.70 9.85
CA ASP A 55 8.79 27.55 9.19
C ASP A 55 10.22 27.34 9.77
N THR A 56 10.61 26.09 10.01
CA THR A 56 11.78 25.76 10.84
C THR A 56 12.70 24.76 10.13
N CYS A 57 14.01 24.92 10.32
CA CYS A 57 15.00 23.99 9.81
C CYS A 57 15.72 23.25 10.94
N ASN A 58 16.17 22.03 10.65
CA ASN A 58 16.99 21.19 11.53
C ASN A 58 16.31 20.93 12.89
N VAL A 59 15.27 20.10 12.86
CA VAL A 59 14.45 19.70 13.99
C VAL A 59 14.80 18.27 14.39
N HIS A 60 15.09 18.04 15.66
CA HIS A 60 15.41 16.74 16.24
C HIS A 60 14.40 16.43 17.34
N ILE A 61 13.74 15.28 17.27
CA ILE A 61 12.78 14.83 18.27
C ILE A 61 13.13 13.40 18.66
N ASP A 62 13.71 13.23 19.84
CA ASP A 62 14.27 11.94 20.27
C ASP A 62 13.66 11.46 21.58
N ASN A 63 13.35 10.16 21.63
CA ASN A 63 12.86 9.47 22.81
C ASN A 63 11.60 10.11 23.40
N TYR A 64 10.66 10.48 22.52
CA TYR A 64 9.39 11.08 22.91
C TYR A 64 8.30 10.01 23.03
N TYR A 65 7.57 10.01 24.14
CA TYR A 65 6.45 9.12 24.38
C TYR A 65 5.13 9.90 24.48
N GLY A 66 4.36 9.89 23.40
CA GLY A 66 3.01 10.44 23.32
C GLY A 66 1.95 9.35 23.44
N LEU A 67 1.40 9.18 24.64
CA LEU A 67 0.39 8.17 24.92
C LEU A 67 -1.02 8.71 24.59
N HIS A 68 -1.87 7.93 23.91
CA HIS A 68 -3.30 8.22 23.71
C HIS A 68 -3.60 9.66 23.24
N GLY A 69 -3.48 9.95 21.95
CA GLY A 69 -3.95 11.24 21.45
C GLY A 69 -2.90 12.32 21.33
N TRP A 70 -1.62 11.98 21.19
CA TRP A 70 -0.54 12.96 21.16
C TRP A 70 0.46 12.68 20.04
N GLY A 71 0.60 13.63 19.11
CA GLY A 71 1.29 13.43 17.85
C GLY A 71 2.49 14.34 17.59
N PHE A 72 2.77 14.53 16.32
CA PHE A 72 3.62 15.59 15.80
C PHE A 72 2.90 16.30 14.65
N GLN A 73 3.03 17.62 14.56
CA GLN A 73 2.54 18.42 13.45
C GLN A 73 3.66 19.22 12.80
N GLY A 74 3.75 19.10 11.47
CA GLY A 74 4.50 20.01 10.62
C GLY A 74 3.58 20.99 9.90
N HIS A 75 3.90 22.29 9.94
CA HIS A 75 3.12 23.32 9.26
C HIS A 75 4.04 24.34 8.59
N HIS A 76 3.62 24.91 7.46
CA HIS A 76 4.33 25.98 6.74
C HIS A 76 5.83 25.72 6.52
N GLY A 77 6.23 24.49 6.17
CA GLY A 77 7.64 24.24 5.87
C GLY A 77 8.44 23.79 7.08
N ILE A 78 8.87 22.53 7.04
CA ILE A 78 9.98 22.04 7.85
C ILE A 78 11.01 21.45 6.91
N LYS A 79 12.28 21.81 7.10
CA LYS A 79 13.39 21.18 6.39
C LYS A 79 14.36 20.50 7.35
N GLY A 80 14.53 19.19 7.21
CA GLY A 80 15.40 18.40 8.08
C GLY A 80 14.71 18.12 9.42
N LEU A 81 13.75 17.22 9.43
CA LEU A 81 13.19 16.63 10.64
C LEU A 81 13.83 15.27 10.88
N TYR A 82 14.41 15.07 12.06
CA TYR A 82 15.02 13.83 12.49
C TYR A 82 14.32 13.37 13.75
N GLY A 83 13.82 12.14 13.77
CA GLY A 83 13.20 11.57 14.95
C GLY A 83 13.69 10.17 15.27
N ASN A 84 14.00 9.89 16.53
CA ASN A 84 14.49 8.60 16.97
C ASN A 84 13.73 8.07 18.20
N ARG A 85 13.33 6.79 18.19
CA ARG A 85 12.66 6.11 19.32
C ARG A 85 11.44 6.87 19.82
N ASN A 86 10.54 7.23 18.92
CA ASN A 86 9.34 7.99 19.27
C ASN A 86 8.10 7.11 19.27
N THR A 87 7.16 7.43 20.14
CA THR A 87 5.79 6.91 20.11
C THR A 87 4.84 8.09 19.96
N PHE A 88 4.05 8.09 18.89
CA PHE A 88 3.06 9.12 18.61
C PHE A 88 1.73 8.48 18.27
N ASN A 89 0.64 9.25 18.31
CA ASN A 89 -0.60 8.80 17.68
C ASN A 89 -0.67 9.14 16.19
N ARG A 90 0.04 10.19 15.75
CA ARG A 90 0.13 10.63 14.36
C ARG A 90 1.43 11.38 14.09
N VAL A 91 1.81 11.44 12.83
CA VAL A 91 2.80 12.39 12.30
C VAL A 91 2.11 13.10 11.15
N ASP A 92 1.78 14.37 11.29
CA ASP A 92 0.83 15.04 10.40
C ASP A 92 1.42 16.31 9.79
N PHE A 93 1.74 16.29 8.50
CA PHE A 93 2.21 17.48 7.81
C PHE A 93 1.06 18.14 7.05
N HIS A 94 0.69 19.34 7.50
CA HIS A 94 -0.28 20.19 6.82
C HIS A 94 0.36 20.82 5.57
N SER A 95 1.59 21.32 5.69
CA SER A 95 2.30 21.92 4.55
C SER A 95 3.80 21.66 4.62
N PHE A 96 4.36 21.23 3.48
CA PHE A 96 5.79 21.23 3.15
C PHE A 96 6.72 20.57 4.19
N GLY A 97 6.77 19.24 4.26
CA GLY A 97 7.85 18.50 4.91
C GLY A 97 8.95 18.11 3.92
N TYR A 98 10.14 18.65 4.10
CA TYR A 98 11.34 18.32 3.32
C TYR A 98 12.37 17.65 4.23
N ASP A 99 12.97 16.57 3.78
CA ASP A 99 14.02 15.84 4.53
C ASP A 99 13.49 15.35 5.88
N VAL A 100 12.54 14.42 5.85
CA VAL A 100 11.86 13.90 7.04
C VAL A 100 12.31 12.47 7.31
N PHE A 101 12.98 12.26 8.44
CA PHE A 101 13.62 10.99 8.79
C PHE A 101 13.17 10.52 10.16
N PHE A 102 12.63 9.32 10.23
CA PHE A 102 12.29 8.66 11.49
C PHE A 102 12.99 7.32 11.60
N LYS A 103 13.46 7.01 12.82
CA LYS A 103 14.00 5.71 13.18
C LYS A 103 13.34 5.21 14.46
N ASP A 104 12.89 3.96 14.43
CA ASP A 104 12.18 3.34 15.56
C ASP A 104 10.96 4.18 15.98
N LEU A 105 10.05 4.38 15.03
CA LEU A 105 8.81 5.12 15.23
C LEU A 105 7.67 4.15 15.52
N THR A 106 6.96 4.37 16.62
CA THR A 106 5.67 3.74 16.88
C THR A 106 4.56 4.74 16.62
N VAL A 107 3.58 4.36 15.79
CA VAL A 107 2.33 5.10 15.62
C VAL A 107 1.18 4.24 16.12
N LYS A 108 0.37 4.79 17.04
CA LYS A 108 -0.80 4.13 17.59
C LYS A 108 -2.07 4.93 17.30
N GLY A 109 -3.00 4.33 16.57
CA GLY A 109 -4.27 4.98 16.23
C GLY A 109 -4.27 5.59 14.84
N ARG A 110 -3.98 6.89 14.75
CA ARG A 110 -4.05 7.67 13.51
C ARG A 110 -2.86 7.39 12.56
N GLN A 111 -2.78 8.19 11.50
CA GLN A 111 -1.90 7.99 10.36
C GLN A 111 -0.68 8.91 10.34
N ILE A 112 0.24 8.59 9.45
CA ILE A 112 1.32 9.47 9.00
C ILE A 112 0.83 10.18 7.74
N ASN A 113 0.72 11.50 7.75
CA ASN A 113 0.36 12.27 6.57
C ASN A 113 1.60 12.93 5.95
N LEU A 114 1.80 12.63 4.67
CA LEU A 114 2.88 13.12 3.83
C LEU A 114 2.47 14.38 3.11
N GLN A 115 3.42 15.32 3.01
CA GLN A 115 3.33 16.55 2.24
C GLN A 115 4.74 17.11 2.08
N GLY A 116 5.11 17.70 0.94
CA GLY A 116 6.42 18.34 0.72
C GLY A 116 7.30 17.60 -0.29
N GLY A 117 8.54 17.24 0.05
CA GLY A 117 9.42 16.62 -0.94
C GLY A 117 10.83 16.28 -0.49
N ASN A 118 11.71 16.11 -1.48
CA ASN A 118 13.06 15.57 -1.38
C ASN A 118 13.11 14.12 -0.87
N GLU A 119 13.10 13.89 0.45
CA GLU A 119 13.12 12.54 1.02
C GLU A 119 12.28 12.43 2.30
N TRP A 120 11.54 11.34 2.37
CA TRP A 120 10.87 10.82 3.55
C TRP A 120 11.40 9.41 3.81
N SER A 121 12.08 9.19 4.94
CA SER A 121 12.59 7.86 5.30
C SER A 121 12.12 7.44 6.69
N ILE A 122 11.59 6.23 6.80
CA ILE A 122 11.13 5.65 8.07
C ILE A 122 11.74 4.26 8.25
N GLU A 123 12.66 4.12 9.20
CA GLU A 123 13.23 2.83 9.61
C GLU A 123 12.54 2.30 10.87
N LYS A 124 12.22 1.01 10.91
CA LYS A 124 11.63 0.32 12.07
C LYS A 124 10.31 0.94 12.52
N LEU A 125 9.35 0.99 11.61
CA LEU A 125 7.99 1.48 11.87
C LEU A 125 7.14 0.41 12.55
N ARG A 126 6.55 0.75 13.70
CA ARG A 126 5.56 -0.07 14.41
C ARG A 126 4.21 0.62 14.38
N LEU A 127 3.20 -0.08 13.87
CA LEU A 127 1.84 0.43 13.73
C LEU A 127 0.92 -0.37 14.64
N TYR A 128 0.20 0.32 15.53
CA TYR A 128 -0.81 -0.30 16.39
C TYR A 128 -2.20 0.16 15.97
N ILE A 129 -2.95 -0.80 15.44
CA ILE A 129 -4.34 -0.66 15.05
C ILE A 129 -5.24 -0.81 16.29
N THR A 130 -6.07 0.19 16.54
CA THR A 130 -6.90 0.32 17.74
C THR A 130 -8.40 0.12 17.42
N ARG A 131 -9.27 0.36 18.41
CA ARG A 131 -10.73 0.22 18.28
C ARG A 131 -11.33 1.16 17.24
N THR A 132 -12.45 0.74 16.65
CA THR A 132 -13.12 1.48 15.56
C THR A 132 -14.48 2.09 15.90
N SER A 133 -14.77 2.39 17.17
CA SER A 133 -15.97 3.14 17.52
C SER A 133 -15.75 4.65 17.29
N GLY A 134 -16.76 5.39 16.84
CA GLY A 134 -16.70 6.85 16.70
C GLY A 134 -16.35 7.60 18.00
N ASP A 135 -16.60 6.96 19.15
CA ASP A 135 -16.23 7.45 20.48
C ASP A 135 -14.82 6.99 20.93
N ALA A 136 -14.05 6.29 20.08
CA ALA A 136 -12.69 5.89 20.41
C ALA A 136 -11.75 7.10 20.36
N VAL A 137 -10.93 7.27 21.41
CA VAL A 137 -9.87 8.29 21.46
C VAL A 137 -8.91 8.19 20.26
N GLU A 138 -8.62 6.96 19.84
CA GLU A 138 -7.80 6.63 18.67
C GLU A 138 -8.60 5.73 17.75
N TYR A 139 -9.11 6.32 16.68
CA TYR A 139 -9.95 5.62 15.72
C TYR A 139 -9.12 4.90 14.65
N PHE A 140 -9.50 3.65 14.34
CA PHE A 140 -8.87 2.87 13.28
C PHE A 140 -9.08 3.46 11.88
N LEU A 141 -7.98 3.73 11.20
CA LEU A 141 -7.96 4.04 9.78
C LEU A 141 -7.47 2.81 9.02
N ASN A 142 -8.11 2.51 7.88
CA ASN A 142 -7.76 1.35 7.07
C ASN A 142 -6.50 1.57 6.22
N TYR A 143 -5.64 2.52 6.62
CA TYR A 143 -4.32 2.74 6.07
C TYR A 143 -3.40 3.40 7.10
N ALA A 144 -2.08 3.31 6.90
CA ALA A 144 -1.10 3.85 7.85
C ALA A 144 -0.45 5.17 7.41
N ILE A 145 -0.11 5.29 6.13
CA ILE A 145 0.58 6.44 5.56
C ILE A 145 -0.26 6.95 4.39
N GLY A 146 -0.54 8.25 4.34
CA GLY A 146 -1.21 8.83 3.18
C GLY A 146 -0.83 10.26 2.92
N MET A 147 -1.29 10.84 1.81
CA MET A 147 -1.06 12.27 1.56
C MET A 147 -2.10 13.13 2.24
N ARG A 148 -1.68 14.34 2.60
CA ARG A 148 -2.57 15.36 3.14
C ARG A 148 -3.42 16.01 2.02
N GLN A 149 -4.61 15.43 1.79
CA GLN A 149 -5.48 15.78 0.66
C GLN A 149 -6.03 17.21 0.67
N ASP A 150 -6.44 17.69 1.84
CA ASP A 150 -6.88 19.06 2.09
C ASP A 150 -5.78 20.11 1.88
N TYR A 151 -4.55 19.67 1.62
CA TYR A 151 -3.42 20.50 1.24
C TYR A 151 -2.84 20.11 -0.13
N ALA A 152 -3.71 19.74 -1.07
CA ALA A 152 -3.42 19.49 -2.49
C ALA A 152 -2.76 18.16 -2.85
N SER A 153 -2.32 17.38 -1.85
CA SER A 153 -1.52 16.17 -2.11
C SER A 153 -0.30 16.49 -2.98
N ASP A 154 0.58 17.36 -2.51
CA ASP A 154 1.86 17.66 -3.16
C ASP A 154 3.01 17.05 -2.35
N CYS A 155 3.49 15.88 -2.76
CA CYS A 155 4.67 15.21 -2.20
C CYS A 155 5.63 14.80 -3.31
N ASP A 156 6.46 15.75 -3.75
CA ASP A 156 7.47 15.52 -4.79
C ASP A 156 8.81 15.11 -4.16
N GLY A 157 8.83 13.92 -3.55
CA GLY A 157 9.99 13.37 -2.85
C GLY A 157 10.02 11.85 -2.85
N ILE A 158 11.17 11.29 -2.49
CA ILE A 158 11.36 9.83 -2.35
C ILE A 158 10.72 9.39 -1.04
N LEU A 159 9.93 8.31 -1.07
CA LEU A 159 9.40 7.66 0.13
C LEU A 159 10.12 6.32 0.36
N ASN A 160 10.87 6.23 1.45
CA ASN A 160 11.62 5.04 1.86
C ASN A 160 11.07 4.54 3.19
N ILE A 161 10.69 3.27 3.26
CA ILE A 161 10.21 2.62 4.48
C ILE A 161 10.89 1.26 4.60
N ASP A 162 11.53 1.01 5.74
CA ASP A 162 12.23 -0.26 5.99
C ASP A 162 11.95 -0.79 7.39
N GLY A 163 11.50 -2.05 7.46
CA GLY A 163 11.16 -2.72 8.70
C GLY A 163 9.83 -2.21 9.24
N VAL A 164 8.74 -2.84 8.84
CA VAL A 164 7.39 -2.48 9.25
C VAL A 164 6.75 -3.63 10.00
N THR A 165 6.15 -3.34 11.15
CA THR A 165 5.30 -4.29 11.86
C THR A 165 3.96 -3.65 12.14
N VAL A 166 2.89 -4.23 11.57
CA VAL A 166 1.51 -3.82 11.82
C VAL A 166 0.88 -4.80 12.78
N MET A 167 0.33 -4.30 13.88
CA MET A 167 -0.27 -5.07 14.97
C MET A 167 -1.66 -4.54 15.29
N TRP A 168 -2.50 -5.39 15.88
CA TRP A 168 -3.84 -5.05 16.33
C TRP A 168 -3.92 -5.11 17.85
N ASP A 169 -4.66 -4.20 18.47
CA ASP A 169 -5.02 -4.30 19.89
C ASP A 169 -5.78 -5.62 20.11
N ARG A 170 -5.51 -6.27 21.26
CA ARG A 170 -6.06 -7.59 21.57
C ARG A 170 -7.59 -7.54 21.70
N GLY A 171 -8.27 -8.46 21.02
CA GLY A 171 -9.71 -8.65 21.14
C GLY A 171 -10.53 -7.68 20.27
N LEU A 172 -9.95 -7.16 19.20
CA LEU A 172 -10.71 -6.41 18.19
C LEU A 172 -11.68 -7.36 17.46
N PRO A 173 -13.01 -7.12 17.54
CA PRO A 173 -14.01 -8.10 17.10
C PRO A 173 -14.18 -8.19 15.58
N ALA A 174 -13.92 -7.11 14.82
CA ALA A 174 -13.97 -7.12 13.36
C ALA A 174 -13.29 -5.88 12.75
N TRP A 175 -12.95 -5.97 11.46
CA TRP A 175 -12.57 -4.85 10.60
C TRP A 175 -13.76 -3.90 10.36
N TYR A 176 -13.56 -2.60 10.51
CA TYR A 176 -14.60 -1.59 10.25
C TYR A 176 -14.63 -1.11 8.78
N ASN A 177 -15.79 -0.57 8.40
CA ASN A 177 -16.11 0.27 7.22
C ASN A 177 -16.35 -0.38 5.85
N THR A 178 -16.84 -1.62 5.75
CA THR A 178 -17.11 -2.31 4.44
C THR A 178 -15.92 -2.35 3.46
N THR A 179 -14.78 -1.75 3.82
CA THR A 179 -13.63 -1.52 2.97
C THR A 179 -12.83 -2.80 2.99
N ARG A 180 -12.32 -3.19 1.83
CA ARG A 180 -11.78 -4.54 1.56
C ARG A 180 -10.29 -4.72 1.79
N SER A 181 -9.49 -3.70 2.12
CA SER A 181 -8.05 -3.84 2.42
C SER A 181 -7.56 -2.98 3.61
N PHE A 182 -6.39 -3.30 4.17
CA PHE A 182 -5.55 -2.33 4.86
C PHE A 182 -4.37 -1.96 3.99
N ASP A 183 -4.13 -0.67 3.84
CA ASP A 183 -3.07 -0.19 2.96
C ASP A 183 -1.95 0.41 3.80
N LEU A 184 -0.72 -0.08 3.67
CA LEU A 184 0.40 0.54 4.36
C LEU A 184 0.59 1.98 3.87
N VAL A 185 0.62 2.17 2.55
CA VAL A 185 0.65 3.50 1.92
C VAL A 185 -0.58 3.66 1.04
N ARG A 186 -1.46 4.62 1.37
CA ARG A 186 -2.58 5.07 0.54
C ARG A 186 -2.38 6.53 0.17
N ILE A 187 -2.01 6.77 -1.08
CA ILE A 187 -1.45 8.05 -1.45
C ILE A 187 -2.56 9.12 -1.61
N ILE A 188 -3.64 8.82 -2.33
CA ILE A 188 -4.86 9.65 -2.39
C ILE A 188 -6.02 8.73 -1.98
N ASP A 189 -6.90 9.15 -1.07
CA ASP A 189 -7.96 8.31 -0.48
C ASP A 189 -9.36 8.72 -0.95
N SER A 190 -9.63 10.01 -1.13
CA SER A 190 -10.99 10.47 -1.42
C SER A 190 -11.06 11.67 -2.34
N ALA A 191 -12.12 11.69 -3.15
CA ALA A 191 -12.50 12.73 -4.06
C ALA A 191 -13.15 13.95 -3.39
N ASN A 192 -12.70 14.35 -2.19
CA ASN A 192 -13.41 15.36 -1.40
C ASN A 192 -12.57 16.52 -0.86
N SER A 193 -11.34 16.72 -1.35
CA SER A 193 -10.60 17.96 -1.13
C SER A 193 -10.99 19.02 -2.17
N LEU A 194 -11.26 20.25 -1.74
CA LEU A 194 -11.43 21.40 -2.66
C LEU A 194 -10.28 21.46 -3.68
N ASP A 195 -10.57 21.80 -4.94
CA ASP A 195 -9.54 22.06 -5.95
C ASP A 195 -8.59 23.16 -5.44
N GLN A 196 -7.33 22.78 -5.21
CA GLN A 196 -6.29 23.68 -4.69
C GLN A 196 -5.62 24.49 -5.81
N GLY A 197 -6.05 24.33 -7.06
CA GLY A 197 -5.52 25.06 -8.20
C GLY A 197 -4.07 24.67 -8.56
N ILE A 198 -3.65 23.45 -8.21
CA ILE A 198 -2.32 22.90 -8.54
C ILE A 198 -2.43 21.41 -8.90
N ASP A 199 -1.38 20.88 -9.55
CA ASP A 199 -1.28 19.44 -9.82
C ASP A 199 -1.05 18.67 -8.52
N SER A 200 -1.70 17.51 -8.37
CA SER A 200 -1.37 16.55 -7.31
C SER A 200 -0.16 15.72 -7.73
N LYS A 201 0.83 15.61 -6.84
CA LYS A 201 2.11 14.95 -7.13
C LYS A 201 2.40 13.89 -6.10
N LEU A 202 2.26 12.64 -6.51
CA LEU A 202 2.63 11.49 -5.69
C LEU A 202 4.15 11.33 -5.67
N PRO A 203 4.74 10.72 -4.63
CA PRO A 203 6.15 10.40 -4.58
C PRO A 203 6.62 9.71 -5.88
N PRO A 204 7.58 10.27 -6.63
CA PRO A 204 8.06 9.64 -7.87
C PRO A 204 8.73 8.28 -7.62
N THR A 205 9.30 8.09 -6.42
CA THR A 205 9.91 6.81 -6.01
C THR A 205 9.38 6.40 -4.64
N ILE A 206 8.90 5.16 -4.55
CA ILE A 206 8.44 4.53 -3.31
C ILE A 206 9.19 3.22 -3.14
N THR A 207 9.86 3.06 -2.02
CA THR A 207 10.55 1.82 -1.63
C THR A 207 10.07 1.38 -0.27
N ILE A 208 9.54 0.16 -0.18
CA ILE A 208 9.08 -0.44 1.07
C ILE A 208 9.74 -1.80 1.24
N ARG A 209 10.31 -2.06 2.41
CA ARG A 209 10.96 -3.34 2.71
C ARG A 209 10.52 -3.91 4.05
N ASN A 210 10.52 -5.24 4.13
CA ASN A 210 10.39 -6.00 5.39
C ASN A 210 9.07 -5.69 6.14
N ILE A 211 7.94 -5.93 5.49
CA ILE A 211 6.59 -5.73 6.05
C ILE A 211 6.09 -7.01 6.71
N VAL A 212 5.66 -6.92 7.97
CA VAL A 212 4.99 -8.00 8.69
C VAL A 212 3.66 -7.53 9.26
N PHE A 213 2.58 -8.24 8.91
CA PHE A 213 1.27 -8.08 9.55
C PHE A 213 1.10 -9.15 10.63
N ASP A 214 1.09 -8.74 11.89
CA ASP A 214 0.89 -9.63 13.04
C ASP A 214 -0.57 -9.65 13.48
N LEU A 215 -1.25 -10.77 13.21
CA LEU A 215 -2.68 -10.91 13.46
C LEU A 215 -3.01 -11.44 14.87
N ALA A 216 -2.05 -11.51 15.80
CA ALA A 216 -2.29 -12.01 17.17
C ALA A 216 -3.43 -11.27 17.91
N GLY A 217 -3.65 -9.98 17.60
CA GLY A 217 -4.67 -9.15 18.25
C GLY A 217 -6.09 -9.29 17.70
N ILE A 218 -6.26 -9.84 16.49
CA ILE A 218 -7.53 -9.87 15.74
C ILE A 218 -7.94 -11.31 15.41
N GLN A 219 -9.24 -11.60 15.48
CA GLN A 219 -9.75 -12.98 15.41
C GLN A 219 -10.53 -13.31 14.15
N THR A 220 -11.04 -12.29 13.45
CA THR A 220 -11.87 -12.49 12.26
C THR A 220 -11.44 -11.55 11.15
N GLY A 221 -11.23 -12.11 9.96
CA GLY A 221 -11.07 -11.38 8.71
C GLY A 221 -12.36 -10.70 8.26
N ARG A 222 -12.40 -10.33 6.98
CA ARG A 222 -13.54 -9.63 6.36
C ARG A 222 -14.76 -10.53 6.12
N PRO A 223 -15.90 -10.02 5.61
CA PRO A 223 -17.09 -10.82 5.35
C PRO A 223 -16.92 -12.02 4.38
N ASN A 224 -15.76 -12.16 3.71
CA ASN A 224 -15.34 -13.31 2.90
C ASN A 224 -14.26 -14.18 3.60
N ASP A 225 -14.09 -14.03 4.91
CA ASP A 225 -13.11 -14.71 5.77
C ASP A 225 -11.63 -14.46 5.44
N ASN A 226 -11.32 -13.49 4.59
CA ASN A 226 -9.94 -13.14 4.23
C ASN A 226 -9.45 -11.87 4.95
N PHE A 227 -8.18 -11.86 5.33
CA PHE A 227 -7.41 -10.64 5.60
C PHE A 227 -6.75 -10.19 4.31
N GLU A 228 -6.85 -8.90 4.01
CA GLU A 228 -6.41 -8.33 2.75
C GLU A 228 -5.54 -7.11 3.04
N PHE A 229 -4.28 -7.18 2.63
CA PHE A 229 -3.27 -6.16 2.91
C PHE A 229 -2.64 -5.65 1.63
N CYS A 230 -2.45 -4.34 1.52
CA CYS A 230 -1.81 -3.70 0.38
C CYS A 230 -0.58 -2.91 0.83
N ALA A 231 0.54 -3.04 0.13
CA ALA A 231 1.71 -2.22 0.38
C ALA A 231 1.49 -0.78 -0.13
N VAL A 232 1.05 -0.63 -1.39
CA VAL A 232 0.84 0.68 -2.01
C VAL A 232 -0.51 0.73 -2.74
N THR A 233 -1.34 1.69 -2.37
CA THR A 233 -2.52 2.09 -3.14
C THR A 233 -2.27 3.47 -3.75
N ALA A 234 -2.21 3.52 -5.08
CA ALA A 234 -2.02 4.77 -5.83
C ALA A 234 -3.31 5.12 -6.57
N LEU A 235 -4.06 6.11 -6.06
CA LEU A 235 -5.30 6.58 -6.68
C LEU A 235 -5.07 7.83 -7.53
N ARG A 236 -6.01 8.09 -8.44
CA ARG A 236 -6.14 9.36 -9.17
C ARG A 236 -6.94 10.35 -8.33
N SER A 237 -6.53 11.62 -8.28
CA SER A 237 -7.42 12.68 -7.78
C SER A 237 -8.56 12.91 -8.77
N GLN A 238 -9.82 12.78 -8.32
CA GLN A 238 -10.98 13.06 -9.18
C GLN A 238 -11.06 14.53 -9.62
N PHE A 239 -10.38 15.44 -8.92
CA PHE A 239 -10.31 16.87 -9.25
C PHE A 239 -9.27 17.23 -10.30
N THR A 240 -8.45 16.27 -10.72
CA THR A 240 -7.45 16.49 -11.76
C THR A 240 -7.84 15.74 -13.02
N ASP A 241 -9.13 15.75 -13.38
CA ASP A 241 -9.50 15.45 -14.76
C ASP A 241 -8.88 16.55 -15.62
N TYR A 242 -7.78 16.19 -16.29
CA TYR A 242 -7.00 17.11 -17.09
C TYR A 242 -7.82 17.74 -18.21
N ALA A 243 -8.78 17.01 -18.79
CA ALA A 243 -9.63 17.53 -19.85
C ALA A 243 -10.58 18.63 -19.36
N VAL A 244 -10.94 18.62 -18.07
CA VAL A 244 -11.86 19.58 -17.44
C VAL A 244 -11.10 20.73 -16.78
N THR A 245 -10.04 20.42 -16.04
CA THR A 245 -9.37 21.36 -15.12
C THR A 245 -8.01 21.85 -15.62
N GLY A 246 -7.42 21.15 -16.60
CA GLY A 246 -6.03 21.35 -17.00
C GLY A 246 -5.01 20.89 -15.95
N ARG A 247 -5.44 20.23 -14.86
CA ARG A 247 -4.58 19.74 -13.77
C ARG A 247 -4.33 18.25 -13.86
N LYS A 248 -3.20 17.81 -13.32
CA LYS A 248 -2.73 16.42 -13.40
C LYS A 248 -2.66 15.77 -12.02
N THR A 249 -2.86 14.46 -11.98
CA THR A 249 -2.35 13.60 -10.89
C THR A 249 -1.13 12.87 -11.41
N LEU A 250 0.06 13.27 -10.96
CA LEU A 250 1.32 12.62 -11.33
C LEU A 250 1.57 11.42 -10.43
N LEU A 251 1.46 10.22 -11.00
CA LEU A 251 1.65 8.94 -10.33
C LEU A 251 3.15 8.59 -10.17
N PRO A 252 3.51 7.64 -9.29
CA PRO A 252 4.89 7.23 -9.09
C PRO A 252 5.55 6.66 -10.35
N ASP A 253 6.82 6.98 -10.57
CA ASP A 253 7.61 6.41 -11.67
C ASP A 253 8.17 5.04 -11.27
N ASN A 254 8.56 4.87 -10.00
CA ASN A 254 9.17 3.65 -9.48
C ASN A 254 8.54 3.26 -8.15
N ILE A 255 8.05 2.02 -8.06
CA ILE A 255 7.56 1.41 -6.82
C ILE A 255 8.31 0.11 -6.61
N THR A 256 8.94 -0.04 -5.45
CA THR A 256 9.59 -1.29 -5.03
C THR A 256 9.03 -1.75 -3.70
N VAL A 257 8.55 -2.99 -3.65
CA VAL A 257 8.12 -3.65 -2.42
C VAL A 257 8.91 -4.95 -2.30
N ASP A 258 9.68 -5.12 -1.23
CA ASP A 258 10.51 -6.32 -1.01
C ASP A 258 10.30 -6.89 0.39
N GLY A 259 9.76 -8.11 0.46
CA GLY A 259 9.44 -8.77 1.73
C GLY A 259 8.15 -8.25 2.34
N MET A 260 7.07 -9.02 2.19
CA MET A 260 5.77 -8.73 2.79
C MET A 260 5.07 -10.04 3.15
N THR A 261 4.67 -10.19 4.40
CA THR A 261 3.98 -11.39 4.87
C THR A 261 3.10 -11.12 6.09
N ALA A 262 2.36 -12.15 6.53
CA ALA A 262 1.61 -12.15 7.77
C ALA A 262 2.01 -13.31 8.68
N ILE A 263 1.88 -13.09 9.98
CA ILE A 263 2.08 -14.10 11.02
C ILE A 263 0.85 -14.17 11.92
N ASN A 264 0.73 -15.25 12.69
CA ASN A 264 -0.40 -15.49 13.58
C ASN A 264 -1.76 -15.47 12.85
N VAL A 265 -1.76 -15.90 11.58
CA VAL A 265 -2.95 -16.01 10.75
C VAL A 265 -3.84 -17.14 11.28
N GLN A 266 -5.14 -16.88 11.37
CA GLN A 266 -6.08 -17.88 11.89
C GLN A 266 -6.14 -19.11 10.98
N PRO A 267 -6.31 -20.34 11.51
CA PRO A 267 -6.13 -21.59 10.75
C PRO A 267 -7.04 -21.79 9.54
N ILE A 268 -8.17 -21.10 9.47
CA ILE A 268 -9.16 -21.22 8.36
C ILE A 268 -9.25 -19.97 7.50
N GLN A 269 -8.44 -18.95 7.80
CA GLN A 269 -8.48 -17.65 7.14
C GLN A 269 -7.24 -17.47 6.29
N ASN A 270 -7.40 -16.75 5.17
CA ASN A 270 -6.28 -16.35 4.35
C ASN A 270 -5.79 -14.96 4.77
N ALA A 271 -4.51 -14.68 4.56
CA ALA A 271 -3.94 -13.36 4.59
C ALA A 271 -3.27 -13.08 3.24
N VAL A 272 -3.92 -12.25 2.41
CA VAL A 272 -3.50 -11.98 1.04
C VAL A 272 -2.68 -10.70 0.95
N MET A 273 -1.51 -10.79 0.30
CA MET A 273 -0.55 -9.69 0.15
C MET A 273 -0.65 -9.08 -1.25
N CYS A 274 -1.10 -7.83 -1.30
CA CYS A 274 -1.15 -6.98 -2.48
C CYS A 274 0.05 -6.04 -2.49
N GLY A 275 0.84 -6.03 -3.56
CA GLY A 275 1.94 -5.10 -3.72
C GLY A 275 1.50 -3.73 -4.22
N ILE A 276 0.54 -3.72 -5.16
CA ILE A 276 0.01 -2.51 -5.77
C ILE A 276 -1.48 -2.63 -6.03
N LYS A 277 -2.21 -1.60 -5.65
CA LYS A 277 -3.63 -1.42 -5.93
C LYS A 277 -3.91 -0.08 -6.61
N LEU A 278 -4.73 -0.11 -7.66
CA LEU A 278 -5.10 1.07 -8.45
C LEU A 278 -6.64 1.21 -8.54
N PRO A 279 -7.18 2.39 -8.88
CA PRO A 279 -8.62 2.58 -9.04
C PRO A 279 -9.11 2.07 -10.40
N ALA A 280 -10.41 1.77 -10.46
CA ALA A 280 -11.05 1.26 -11.68
C ALA A 280 -11.11 2.27 -12.85
N ASP A 281 -10.95 3.56 -12.56
CA ASP A 281 -11.03 4.66 -13.51
C ASP A 281 -9.66 5.23 -13.90
N LEU A 282 -8.56 4.50 -13.65
CA LEU A 282 -7.20 4.97 -13.94
C LEU A 282 -7.01 5.42 -15.40
N TYR A 283 -7.74 4.80 -16.34
CA TYR A 283 -7.72 5.13 -17.77
C TYR A 283 -8.09 6.60 -18.05
N GLN A 284 -8.79 7.28 -17.14
CA GLN A 284 -9.13 8.70 -17.26
C GLN A 284 -7.91 9.62 -17.03
N ASN A 285 -6.84 9.11 -16.40
CA ASN A 285 -5.61 9.87 -16.18
C ASN A 285 -4.70 9.87 -17.42
N THR A 286 -5.13 10.54 -18.48
CA THR A 286 -4.45 10.49 -19.79
C THR A 286 -3.06 11.13 -19.79
N VAL A 287 -2.74 11.96 -18.80
CA VAL A 287 -1.44 12.63 -18.61
C VAL A 287 -0.89 12.43 -17.19
N GLY A 288 -1.06 11.22 -16.67
CA GLY A 288 -0.71 10.85 -15.29
C GLY A 288 0.75 10.50 -15.02
N SER A 289 1.59 10.42 -16.06
CA SER A 289 3.02 10.10 -15.93
C SER A 289 3.88 11.36 -16.00
N ARG A 290 4.97 11.36 -15.22
CA ARG A 290 6.03 12.37 -15.30
C ARG A 290 6.90 12.19 -16.54
N ASN A 291 6.96 10.96 -17.05
CA ASN A 291 7.82 10.54 -18.14
C ASN A 291 7.02 10.10 -19.37
N LYS A 292 7.56 10.41 -20.55
CA LYS A 292 7.05 9.88 -21.82
C LYS A 292 7.24 8.37 -21.87
N LYS A 293 6.28 7.65 -22.46
CA LYS A 293 6.37 6.21 -22.77
C LYS A 293 7.66 5.90 -23.53
N GLY A 294 8.40 4.89 -23.04
CA GLY A 294 9.58 4.36 -23.70
C GLY A 294 9.24 3.55 -24.94
N SER A 295 10.27 3.02 -25.61
CA SER A 295 10.13 2.17 -26.80
C SER A 295 9.39 0.86 -26.53
N ASP A 296 9.34 0.41 -25.27
CA ASP A 296 8.58 -0.77 -24.85
C ASP A 296 7.11 -0.46 -24.50
N GLY A 297 6.69 0.81 -24.65
CA GLY A 297 5.32 1.27 -24.43
C GLY A 297 4.97 1.53 -22.96
N THR A 298 5.94 1.50 -22.04
CA THR A 298 5.75 1.74 -20.60
C THR A 298 6.51 2.99 -20.13
N ASN A 299 6.12 3.57 -19.00
CA ASN A 299 6.81 4.73 -18.39
C ASN A 299 6.93 4.66 -16.87
N ALA A 300 6.43 3.60 -16.25
CA ALA A 300 6.57 3.35 -14.83
C ALA A 300 7.05 1.91 -14.56
N ARG A 301 7.72 1.72 -13.43
CA ARG A 301 8.26 0.43 -13.01
C ARG A 301 7.75 0.06 -11.64
N ILE A 302 7.20 -1.13 -11.52
CA ILE A 302 6.79 -1.71 -10.25
C ILE A 302 7.55 -3.01 -10.07
N THR A 303 8.31 -3.13 -8.99
CA THR A 303 9.02 -4.36 -8.62
C THR A 303 8.46 -4.88 -7.30
N LEU A 304 7.87 -6.06 -7.33
CA LEU A 304 7.31 -6.75 -6.17
C LEU A 304 8.14 -8.00 -5.94
N ARG A 305 8.83 -8.09 -4.80
CA ARG A 305 9.71 -9.22 -4.48
C ARG A 305 9.34 -9.82 -3.13
N ASN A 306 9.33 -11.15 -3.04
CA ASN A 306 9.08 -11.86 -1.78
C ASN A 306 7.77 -11.45 -1.07
N LEU A 307 6.69 -11.24 -1.85
CA LEU A 307 5.34 -11.04 -1.30
C LEU A 307 4.72 -12.41 -1.07
N HIS A 308 4.61 -12.81 0.20
CA HIS A 308 4.19 -14.14 0.62
C HIS A 308 2.88 -14.06 1.39
N SER A 309 1.78 -14.39 0.70
CA SER A 309 0.46 -14.56 1.31
C SER A 309 0.37 -15.88 2.04
N VAL A 310 -0.42 -15.92 3.11
CA VAL A 310 -0.74 -17.14 3.84
C VAL A 310 -2.11 -17.62 3.37
N ILE A 311 -2.15 -18.71 2.60
CA ILE A 311 -3.38 -19.28 2.06
C ILE A 311 -3.68 -20.59 2.81
N ASN A 312 -4.51 -20.51 3.85
CA ASN A 312 -4.94 -21.67 4.64
C ASN A 312 -6.23 -22.31 4.09
N ASN A 313 -7.08 -21.51 3.44
CA ASN A 313 -8.27 -21.96 2.74
C ASN A 313 -8.07 -21.68 1.23
N PRO A 314 -7.92 -22.71 0.38
CA PRO A 314 -7.60 -22.57 -1.05
C PRO A 314 -8.80 -22.09 -1.89
N SER A 315 -9.34 -20.94 -1.52
CA SER A 315 -10.37 -20.18 -2.23
C SER A 315 -10.11 -18.69 -2.02
N ILE A 316 -10.01 -17.94 -3.12
CA ILE A 316 -9.77 -16.49 -3.10
C ILE A 316 -10.73 -15.83 -4.10
N GLU A 317 -11.65 -15.01 -3.61
CA GLU A 317 -12.60 -14.29 -4.46
C GLU A 317 -11.91 -13.46 -5.54
N LEU A 318 -12.54 -13.31 -6.70
CA LEU A 318 -12.01 -12.48 -7.80
C LEU A 318 -11.74 -11.04 -7.36
N ALA A 319 -12.58 -10.54 -6.46
CA ALA A 319 -12.55 -9.18 -5.96
C ALA A 319 -11.93 -9.04 -4.56
N ALA A 320 -11.21 -10.06 -4.08
CA ALA A 320 -10.27 -9.93 -2.97
C ALA A 320 -9.00 -9.17 -3.43
N ALA A 321 -8.23 -8.61 -2.50
CA ALA A 321 -6.95 -7.98 -2.79
C ALA A 321 -6.00 -8.98 -3.46
N GLN A 322 -5.60 -8.69 -4.69
CA GLN A 322 -4.70 -9.53 -5.49
C GLN A 322 -3.27 -9.01 -5.38
N THR A 323 -2.25 -9.84 -5.64
CA THR A 323 -0.83 -9.39 -5.60
C THR A 323 -0.61 -8.14 -6.47
N VAL A 324 -1.27 -8.10 -7.63
CA VAL A 324 -1.45 -6.92 -8.47
C VAL A 324 -2.95 -6.71 -8.70
N ASP A 325 -3.49 -5.60 -8.18
CA ASP A 325 -4.92 -5.29 -8.24
C ASP A 325 -5.20 -3.99 -9.02
N ILE A 326 -5.53 -4.13 -10.29
CA ILE A 326 -5.86 -3.03 -11.22
C ILE A 326 -7.26 -3.30 -11.81
N PRO A 327 -8.31 -3.14 -11.00
CA PRO A 327 -9.70 -3.41 -11.40
C PRO A 327 -10.15 -2.43 -12.48
N GLY A 328 -11.29 -2.70 -13.13
CA GLY A 328 -11.89 -1.87 -14.17
C GLY A 328 -12.20 -2.68 -15.44
N ASP A 329 -12.49 -1.98 -16.54
CA ASP A 329 -12.84 -2.61 -17.81
C ASP A 329 -12.15 -1.90 -18.98
N ALA A 330 -11.46 -2.68 -19.82
CA ALA A 330 -10.77 -2.19 -20.99
C ALA A 330 -11.69 -1.66 -22.09
N ALA A 331 -12.99 -2.01 -22.06
CA ALA A 331 -14.00 -1.39 -22.92
C ALA A 331 -14.09 0.14 -22.73
N ASN A 332 -13.67 0.65 -21.57
CA ASN A 332 -13.67 2.08 -21.27
C ASN A 332 -12.40 2.82 -21.73
N TRP A 333 -11.39 2.11 -22.24
CA TRP A 333 -10.13 2.74 -22.65
C TRP A 333 -10.34 3.60 -23.89
N THR A 334 -10.13 4.90 -23.74
CA THR A 334 -10.27 5.87 -24.84
C THR A 334 -9.04 5.88 -25.74
N THR A 335 -9.22 6.36 -26.98
CA THR A 335 -8.10 6.66 -27.90
C THR A 335 -7.07 7.59 -27.26
N ASP A 336 -7.52 8.58 -26.48
CA ASP A 336 -6.65 9.53 -25.81
C ASP A 336 -5.76 8.86 -24.76
N TYR A 337 -6.31 7.94 -23.96
CA TYR A 337 -5.53 7.15 -23.01
C TYR A 337 -4.49 6.24 -23.70
N LEU A 338 -4.92 5.55 -24.76
CA LEU A 338 -4.06 4.61 -25.46
C LEU A 338 -2.92 5.32 -26.22
N ASN A 339 -3.22 6.46 -26.84
CA ASN A 339 -2.30 7.20 -27.72
C ASN A 339 -1.49 8.28 -27.00
N SER A 340 -1.89 8.73 -25.81
CA SER A 340 -1.13 9.74 -25.07
C SER A 340 0.27 9.22 -24.72
N ASP A 341 1.29 10.04 -24.98
CA ASP A 341 2.67 9.77 -24.59
C ASP A 341 2.88 9.74 -23.07
N TYR A 342 1.93 10.30 -22.30
CA TYR A 342 2.05 10.52 -20.85
C TYR A 342 0.98 9.78 -20.02
N SER A 343 0.17 8.92 -20.64
CA SER A 343 -0.66 8.00 -19.84
C SER A 343 0.24 7.06 -19.07
N TRP A 344 -0.05 6.88 -17.78
CA TRP A 344 0.74 6.03 -16.91
C TRP A 344 0.49 4.55 -17.24
N ILE A 345 1.53 3.87 -17.71
CA ILE A 345 1.51 2.46 -18.10
C ILE A 345 2.70 1.78 -17.42
N PRO A 346 2.45 0.92 -16.42
CA PRO A 346 3.52 0.28 -15.69
C PRO A 346 4.00 -0.99 -16.40
N ARG A 347 5.29 -1.26 -16.25
CA ARG A 347 5.82 -2.62 -16.25
C ARG A 347 5.91 -3.10 -14.81
N ILE A 348 5.30 -4.24 -14.53
CA ILE A 348 5.21 -4.85 -13.21
C ILE A 348 6.01 -6.14 -13.23
N THR A 349 7.03 -6.22 -12.39
CA THR A 349 7.87 -7.39 -12.22
C THR A 349 7.58 -8.02 -10.86
N LEU A 350 7.25 -9.30 -10.86
CA LEU A 350 7.07 -10.10 -9.64
C LEU A 350 8.22 -11.10 -9.54
N ASP A 351 8.98 -11.02 -8.46
CA ASP A 351 10.11 -11.90 -8.16
C ASP A 351 9.80 -12.73 -6.91
N ASN A 352 9.69 -14.05 -7.05
CA ASN A 352 9.49 -14.96 -5.91
C ASN A 352 8.25 -14.61 -5.04
N CYS A 353 7.14 -14.23 -5.66
CA CYS A 353 5.86 -13.97 -4.97
C CYS A 353 5.05 -15.27 -4.85
N ILE A 354 4.39 -15.48 -3.70
CA ILE A 354 3.73 -16.75 -3.35
C ILE A 354 2.41 -16.49 -2.61
N PRO A 355 1.26 -16.85 -3.20
CA PRO A 355 1.06 -16.92 -4.63
C PRO A 355 1.09 -15.51 -5.24
N ALA A 356 1.54 -15.41 -6.49
CA ALA A 356 1.28 -14.31 -7.39
C ALA A 356 -0.15 -14.42 -7.93
N ILE A 357 -0.93 -13.35 -7.74
CA ILE A 357 -2.28 -13.23 -8.30
C ILE A 357 -2.39 -11.92 -9.07
N ILE A 358 -2.66 -12.03 -10.37
CA ILE A 358 -2.68 -10.90 -11.29
C ILE A 358 -4.12 -10.58 -11.68
N HIS A 359 -4.55 -9.35 -11.42
CA HIS A 359 -5.85 -8.81 -11.80
C HIS A 359 -5.63 -7.46 -12.49
N THR A 360 -5.63 -7.45 -13.83
CA THR A 360 -5.32 -6.24 -14.63
C THR A 360 -6.31 -5.95 -15.77
N PRO A 361 -7.64 -5.98 -15.55
CA PRO A 361 -8.62 -5.61 -16.55
C PRO A 361 -8.71 -4.09 -16.80
N GLY A 362 -8.43 -3.22 -15.82
CA GLY A 362 -8.81 -1.80 -15.91
C GLY A 362 -7.79 -0.80 -16.39
N ALA A 363 -6.51 -1.15 -16.48
CA ALA A 363 -5.50 -0.31 -17.11
C ALA A 363 -4.49 -1.13 -17.93
N LYS A 364 -3.88 -0.49 -18.92
CA LYS A 364 -2.84 -1.13 -19.72
C LYS A 364 -1.60 -1.32 -18.87
N ALA A 365 -1.05 -2.53 -18.86
CA ALA A 365 0.13 -2.90 -18.09
C ALA A 365 0.90 -4.05 -18.77
N VAL A 366 2.18 -4.15 -18.46
CA VAL A 366 3.02 -5.32 -18.81
C VAL A 366 3.37 -6.03 -17.52
N VAL A 367 3.15 -7.34 -17.44
CA VAL A 367 3.44 -8.13 -16.25
C VAL A 367 4.48 -9.20 -16.58
N ASP A 368 5.61 -9.19 -15.87
CA ASP A 368 6.65 -10.20 -15.95
C ASP A 368 6.76 -10.87 -14.56
N ILE A 369 6.73 -12.21 -14.50
CA ILE A 369 6.80 -13.02 -13.28
C ILE A 369 8.01 -13.95 -13.36
N HIS A 370 8.82 -13.96 -12.31
CA HIS A 370 10.05 -14.74 -12.19
C HIS A 370 10.04 -15.51 -10.86
N GLY A 371 9.98 -16.85 -10.93
CA GLY A 371 9.96 -17.69 -9.73
C GLY A 371 8.66 -17.58 -8.92
N GLY A 372 8.67 -18.19 -7.73
CA GLY A 372 7.52 -18.23 -6.83
C GLY A 372 6.42 -19.16 -7.34
N LYS A 373 5.17 -18.82 -7.00
CA LYS A 373 4.00 -19.63 -7.34
C LYS A 373 2.93 -18.75 -7.97
N LEU A 374 2.47 -19.03 -9.18
CA LEU A 374 1.36 -18.33 -9.83
C LEU A 374 0.03 -19.02 -9.54
N ALA A 375 -0.95 -18.25 -9.06
CA ALA A 375 -2.29 -18.78 -8.78
C ALA A 375 -3.40 -18.25 -9.69
N ARG A 376 -3.21 -17.09 -10.33
CA ARG A 376 -4.23 -16.53 -11.24
C ARG A 376 -3.66 -15.45 -12.14
N VAL A 377 -4.17 -15.43 -13.38
CA VAL A 377 -3.99 -14.33 -14.33
C VAL A 377 -5.34 -13.95 -14.92
N TYR A 378 -5.86 -12.80 -14.50
CA TYR A 378 -7.13 -12.25 -14.97
C TYR A 378 -6.93 -10.91 -15.67
N THR A 379 -7.24 -10.87 -16.96
CA THR A 379 -7.14 -9.67 -17.81
C THR A 379 -8.50 -9.24 -18.39
N ASN A 380 -9.59 -9.95 -18.06
CA ASN A 380 -10.92 -9.77 -18.66
C ASN A 380 -10.87 -9.67 -20.21
N GLY A 381 -10.05 -10.51 -20.85
CA GLY A 381 -9.93 -10.56 -22.31
C GLY A 381 -9.21 -9.38 -22.98
N ASN A 382 -8.66 -8.44 -22.21
CA ASN A 382 -8.00 -7.27 -22.76
C ASN A 382 -6.61 -7.59 -23.38
N GLY A 383 -5.94 -6.57 -23.91
CA GLY A 383 -4.65 -6.70 -24.60
C GLY A 383 -3.42 -6.85 -23.70
N ASN A 384 -3.58 -6.85 -22.36
CA ASN A 384 -2.48 -7.01 -21.43
C ASN A 384 -1.86 -8.40 -21.58
N ARG A 385 -0.53 -8.45 -21.49
CA ARG A 385 0.24 -9.68 -21.62
C ARG A 385 0.97 -9.95 -20.33
N CYS A 386 1.05 -11.24 -19.98
CA CYS A 386 1.82 -11.73 -18.86
C CYS A 386 2.91 -12.68 -19.37
N ARG A 387 4.14 -12.53 -18.86
CA ARG A 387 5.21 -13.51 -19.04
C ARG A 387 5.50 -14.15 -17.70
N VAL A 388 5.63 -15.47 -17.68
CA VAL A 388 5.88 -16.27 -16.48
C VAL A 388 7.09 -17.13 -16.76
N THR A 389 8.11 -17.03 -15.91
CA THR A 389 9.38 -17.75 -16.08
C THR A 389 9.75 -18.45 -14.77
N SER A 390 10.03 -19.75 -14.84
CA SER A 390 10.55 -20.54 -13.73
C SER A 390 9.72 -20.49 -12.45
N ALA A 391 8.38 -20.38 -12.57
CA ALA A 391 7.46 -20.39 -11.43
C ALA A 391 6.70 -21.71 -11.34
N ASP A 392 6.29 -22.08 -10.13
CA ASP A 392 5.25 -23.09 -9.93
C ASP A 392 3.91 -22.50 -10.34
N ILE A 393 3.01 -23.30 -10.93
CA ILE A 393 1.68 -22.86 -11.30
C ILE A 393 0.65 -23.77 -10.63
N GLU A 394 -0.13 -23.20 -9.71
CA GLU A 394 -1.20 -23.87 -8.95
C GLU A 394 -2.40 -22.93 -8.90
N LEU A 395 -3.41 -23.14 -9.74
CA LEU A 395 -4.55 -22.22 -9.77
C LEU A 395 -5.39 -22.33 -8.50
N ILE A 396 -5.74 -21.18 -7.93
CA ILE A 396 -6.64 -21.08 -6.78
C ILE A 396 -8.00 -20.57 -7.27
N PRO A 397 -9.08 -21.35 -7.10
CA PRO A 397 -10.42 -20.95 -7.52
C PRO A 397 -11.02 -19.85 -6.62
N ASP A 398 -12.12 -19.26 -7.04
CA ASP A 398 -13.03 -18.51 -6.15
C ASP A 398 -13.98 -19.45 -5.40
N ALA A 399 -14.88 -18.91 -4.56
CA ALA A 399 -15.86 -19.71 -3.83
C ALA A 399 -16.86 -20.45 -4.73
N SER A 400 -16.98 -20.08 -6.01
CA SER A 400 -17.81 -20.78 -7.00
C SER A 400 -17.04 -21.90 -7.72
N GLY A 401 -15.76 -22.10 -7.42
CA GLY A 401 -14.90 -23.09 -8.08
C GLY A 401 -14.27 -22.60 -9.39
N VAL A 402 -14.43 -21.31 -9.74
CA VAL A 402 -13.95 -20.76 -11.00
C VAL A 402 -12.46 -20.43 -10.91
N THR A 403 -11.69 -20.92 -11.87
CA THR A 403 -10.27 -20.55 -12.05
C THR A 403 -10.11 -19.48 -13.12
N TYR A 404 -9.11 -18.62 -12.92
CA TYR A 404 -8.85 -17.50 -13.83
C TYR A 404 -7.42 -17.58 -14.36
N PHE A 405 -7.30 -17.95 -15.63
CA PHE A 405 -6.03 -18.00 -16.33
C PHE A 405 -6.21 -17.59 -17.79
N ALA A 406 -5.76 -16.38 -18.13
CA ALA A 406 -5.77 -15.85 -19.50
C ALA A 406 -4.69 -16.52 -20.36
N ALA A 407 -4.89 -17.80 -20.72
CA ALA A 407 -3.91 -18.65 -21.38
C ALA A 407 -3.40 -18.08 -22.72
N ASP A 408 -4.28 -17.44 -23.50
CA ASP A 408 -3.92 -16.82 -24.79
C ASP A 408 -3.08 -15.55 -24.62
N LYS A 409 -3.09 -14.93 -23.45
CA LYS A 409 -2.34 -13.71 -23.08
C LYS A 409 -1.11 -13.99 -22.22
N THR A 410 -0.91 -15.24 -21.80
CA THR A 410 0.14 -15.62 -20.85
C THR A 410 1.17 -16.50 -21.55
N LEU A 411 2.43 -16.06 -21.55
CA LEU A 411 3.56 -16.85 -22.05
C LEU A 411 4.28 -17.50 -20.86
N VAL A 412 4.28 -18.83 -20.80
CA VAL A 412 4.85 -19.65 -19.71
C VAL A 412 6.12 -20.37 -20.16
N THR A 413 7.25 -20.12 -19.51
CA THR A 413 8.54 -20.72 -19.86
C THR A 413 9.22 -21.32 -18.65
N GLY A 414 9.68 -22.57 -18.74
CA GLY A 414 10.44 -23.20 -17.65
C GLY A 414 9.63 -23.42 -16.38
N CYS A 415 8.30 -23.49 -16.45
CA CYS A 415 7.41 -23.54 -15.27
C CYS A 415 7.00 -24.97 -14.91
N SER A 416 6.80 -25.21 -13.62
CA SER A 416 6.32 -26.49 -13.08
C SER A 416 4.84 -26.40 -12.76
N TRP A 417 4.04 -27.35 -13.24
CA TRP A 417 2.58 -27.35 -13.11
C TRP A 417 2.15 -28.32 -12.02
N LEU A 418 1.38 -27.82 -11.05
CA LEU A 418 0.83 -28.58 -9.94
C LEU A 418 -0.63 -28.97 -10.24
N ASN A 419 -1.26 -29.75 -9.38
CA ASN A 419 -2.72 -29.89 -9.46
C ASN A 419 -3.35 -28.56 -9.05
N PRO A 420 -4.36 -28.04 -9.77
CA PRO A 420 -5.11 -26.89 -9.29
C PRO A 420 -5.70 -27.17 -7.92
N ALA A 421 -5.73 -26.15 -7.08
CA ALA A 421 -6.25 -26.28 -5.73
C ALA A 421 -7.76 -26.59 -5.77
N SER A 422 -8.24 -27.30 -4.74
CA SER A 422 -9.67 -27.63 -4.58
C SER A 422 -10.29 -28.39 -5.77
N GLY A 423 -9.48 -29.15 -6.52
CA GLY A 423 -9.96 -30.00 -7.62
C GLY A 423 -10.36 -29.24 -8.89
N ALA A 424 -9.95 -27.97 -9.01
CA ALA A 424 -10.22 -27.18 -10.20
C ALA A 424 -9.44 -27.67 -11.44
N THR A 425 -9.71 -27.08 -12.60
CA THR A 425 -9.08 -27.45 -13.88
C THR A 425 -8.43 -26.24 -14.54
N TYR A 426 -7.32 -26.45 -15.25
CA TYR A 426 -6.71 -25.39 -16.05
C TYR A 426 -7.56 -25.07 -17.30
N PRO A 427 -7.88 -23.79 -17.56
CA PRO A 427 -8.59 -23.40 -18.78
C PRO A 427 -7.63 -23.12 -19.95
N GLY A 428 -8.09 -23.40 -21.18
CA GLY A 428 -7.45 -22.98 -22.43
C GLY A 428 -6.21 -23.79 -22.83
N THR A 429 -5.49 -23.27 -23.83
CA THR A 429 -4.24 -23.88 -24.35
C THR A 429 -3.04 -23.02 -24.01
N LEU A 430 -2.01 -23.63 -23.44
CA LEU A 430 -0.79 -22.93 -23.04
C LEU A 430 0.02 -22.41 -24.22
N ARG A 431 0.78 -21.35 -23.95
CA ARG A 431 1.79 -20.80 -24.85
C ARG A 431 3.14 -20.79 -24.15
N GLY A 432 4.16 -21.35 -24.79
CA GLY A 432 5.56 -21.29 -24.31
C GLY A 432 6.24 -22.65 -24.31
N SER A 433 7.35 -22.79 -23.59
CA SER A 433 8.27 -23.93 -23.73
C SER A 433 8.97 -24.32 -22.44
N GLY A 434 9.45 -25.57 -22.37
CA GLY A 434 10.22 -26.07 -21.22
C GLY A 434 9.40 -26.21 -19.95
N ASN A 435 8.09 -26.44 -20.06
CA ASN A 435 7.21 -26.63 -18.93
C ASN A 435 7.08 -28.12 -18.56
N GLU A 436 6.92 -28.42 -17.28
CA GLU A 436 6.78 -29.79 -16.77
C GLU A 436 5.52 -29.92 -15.90
N MET A 437 4.92 -31.11 -15.86
CA MET A 437 3.85 -31.40 -14.91
C MET A 437 4.42 -32.23 -13.76
N ILE A 438 4.22 -31.76 -12.52
CA ILE A 438 4.53 -32.49 -11.28
C ILE A 438 3.25 -33.11 -10.69
N GLY A 439 2.08 -32.50 -10.91
CA GLY A 439 0.81 -33.10 -10.48
C GLY A 439 0.31 -34.24 -11.39
N GLU A 440 -0.99 -34.53 -11.29
CA GLU A 440 -1.63 -35.59 -12.08
C GLU A 440 -1.63 -35.27 -13.57
N SER A 441 -1.22 -36.23 -14.39
CA SER A 441 -1.14 -36.05 -15.84
C SER A 441 -2.47 -35.71 -16.52
N ALA A 442 -3.58 -36.22 -15.97
CA ALA A 442 -4.93 -35.91 -16.44
C ALA A 442 -5.34 -34.45 -16.19
N LYS A 443 -4.67 -33.75 -15.27
CA LYS A 443 -4.88 -32.34 -14.95
C LYS A 443 -3.88 -31.44 -15.66
N ALA A 444 -2.93 -31.99 -16.42
CA ALA A 444 -1.95 -31.18 -17.13
C ALA A 444 -2.60 -30.35 -18.24
N PRO A 445 -2.26 -29.06 -18.36
CA PRO A 445 -2.75 -28.26 -19.47
C PRO A 445 -1.98 -28.62 -20.75
N ASN A 446 -2.51 -29.60 -21.48
CA ASN A 446 -2.13 -29.98 -22.84
C ASN A 446 -0.63 -30.34 -23.01
N LEU A 447 0.06 -30.75 -21.94
CA LEU A 447 1.46 -31.16 -21.98
C LEU A 447 1.60 -32.58 -22.57
N PRO A 448 2.63 -32.86 -23.39
CA PRO A 448 2.82 -34.18 -23.99
C PRO A 448 3.07 -35.25 -22.92
N ALA A 449 2.52 -36.46 -23.12
CA ALA A 449 2.69 -37.67 -22.28
C ALA A 449 4.13 -38.04 -21.86
N LYS A 450 5.15 -37.41 -22.47
CA LYS A 450 6.59 -37.65 -22.20
C LYS A 450 7.25 -36.55 -21.36
N ALA A 451 6.51 -35.54 -20.91
CA ALA A 451 6.99 -34.44 -20.08
C ALA A 451 6.66 -34.61 -18.58
N PHE A 452 6.39 -35.84 -18.16
CA PHE A 452 6.00 -36.20 -16.79
C PHE A 452 7.18 -36.84 -16.06
N ILE A 453 7.44 -36.39 -14.83
CA ILE A 453 8.30 -37.09 -13.88
C ILE A 453 7.34 -37.93 -13.02
N GLU A 454 7.33 -39.24 -13.23
CA GLU A 454 6.60 -40.17 -12.37
C GLU A 454 7.42 -40.36 -11.08
N GLU A 455 6.81 -40.15 -9.90
CA GLU A 455 7.39 -40.50 -8.59
C GLU A 455 7.51 -42.01 -8.39
#